data_AF-A0A2V7WL59-F1
#
_entry.id   AF-A0A2V7WL59-F1
#
_cell.length_a   1.000
_cell.length_b   1.000
_cell.length_c   1.000
_cell.angle_alpha   90.00
_cell.angle_beta   90.00
_cell.angle_gamma   90.00
#
_symmetry.space_group_name_H-M   'P 1'
#
loop_
_entity.id
_entity.type
_entity.pdbx_description
1 polymer ?
#
loop_
_entity_poly.entity_id
_entity_poly.type
_entity_poly.pdbx_seq_one_letter_code
_entity_poly.pdbx_strand_id
1 'polypeptide(L)' 'MSAVERRCTKCGDTEEEAHLERCVQCGKWFCVDCAFKQTGRRFDSAGCARDFFWGQTDEEDEDDTTKRDPPEY' A
#
# COMPACT_ATOMS: atom_id res chain seq x y z
N MET A 1 -9.56 26.13 4.95
CA MET A 1 -8.76 24.90 4.93
C MET A 1 -9.67 23.80 4.39
N SER A 2 -9.51 23.40 3.14
CA SER A 2 -10.34 22.32 2.58
C SER A 2 -9.86 21.01 3.21
N ALA A 3 -10.59 20.54 4.23
CA ALA A 3 -10.39 19.20 4.75
C ALA A 3 -10.58 18.24 3.57
N VAL A 4 -9.52 17.54 3.18
CA VAL A 4 -9.63 16.49 2.17
C VAL A 4 -10.47 15.40 2.82
N GLU A 5 -11.76 15.40 2.54
CA GLU A 5 -12.72 14.47 3.11
C GLU A 5 -12.26 13.05 2.77
N ARG A 6 -11.77 12.35 3.79
CA ARG A 6 -11.37 10.95 3.66
C ARG A 6 -12.67 10.18 3.49
N ARG A 7 -12.82 9.57 2.33
CA ARG A 7 -14.01 8.80 1.96
C ARG A 7 -13.63 7.48 1.31
N CYS A 8 -14.45 6.45 1.53
CA CYS A 8 -14.27 5.17 0.88
C CYS A 8 -14.45 5.35 -0.64
N THR A 9 -13.48 4.85 -1.39
CA THR A 9 -13.51 4.89 -2.87
C THR A 9 -14.58 3.99 -3.50
N LYS A 10 -15.21 3.08 -2.74
CA LYS A 10 -16.25 2.17 -3.23
C LYS A 10 -17.67 2.62 -2.90
N CYS A 11 -17.98 2.81 -1.61
CA CYS A 11 -19.31 3.20 -1.16
C CYS A 11 -19.48 4.71 -0.99
N GLY A 12 -18.38 5.45 -0.76
CA GLY A 12 -18.41 6.88 -0.49
C GLY A 12 -18.46 7.23 1.00
N ASP A 13 -18.53 6.26 1.90
CA ASP A 13 -18.62 6.48 3.36
C ASP A 13 -17.47 7.36 3.86
N THR A 14 -17.82 8.28 4.76
CA THR A 14 -16.85 9.16 5.43
C THR A 14 -16.23 8.49 6.66
N GLU A 15 -15.17 9.07 7.22
CA GLU A 15 -14.54 8.58 8.46
C GLU A 15 -15.48 8.62 9.67
N GLU A 16 -16.56 9.42 9.61
CA GLU A 16 -17.60 9.51 10.65
C GLU A 16 -18.59 8.32 10.60
N GLU A 17 -18.82 7.77 9.41
CA GLU A 17 -19.78 6.68 9.18
C GLU A 17 -19.13 5.30 9.29
N ALA A 18 -17.88 5.18 8.84
CA ALA A 18 -17.14 3.93 8.84
C ALA A 18 -15.65 4.13 9.13
N HIS A 19 -15.01 3.10 9.70
CA HIS A 19 -13.56 3.12 9.86
C HIS A 19 -12.88 3.01 8.49
N LEU A 20 -12.20 4.08 8.09
CA LEU A 20 -11.46 4.15 6.84
C LEU A 20 -10.00 3.75 7.04
N GLU A 21 -9.53 2.80 6.24
CA GLU A 21 -8.15 2.37 6.17
C GLU A 21 -7.53 2.77 4.83
N ARG A 22 -6.21 2.87 4.78
CA ARG A 22 -5.46 3.22 3.57
C ARG A 22 -4.86 1.98 2.94
N CYS A 23 -5.02 1.82 1.63
CA CYS A 23 -4.45 0.68 0.90
C CYS A 23 -2.94 0.82 0.80
N VAL A 24 -2.21 -0.25 1.16
CA VAL A 24 -0.75 -0.30 1.08
C VAL A 24 -0.23 -0.29 -0.36
N GLN A 25 -1.03 -0.76 -1.32
CA GLN A 25 -0.63 -0.84 -2.73
C GLN A 25 -0.83 0.48 -3.47
N CYS A 26 -1.99 1.12 -3.29
CA CYS A 26 -2.39 2.29 -4.10
C CYS A 26 -2.61 3.58 -3.30
N GLY A 27 -2.51 3.53 -1.96
CA GLY A 27 -2.68 4.70 -1.09
C GLY A 27 -4.11 5.24 -0.97
N LYS A 28 -5.10 4.59 -1.58
CA LYS A 28 -6.52 5.01 -1.54
C LYS A 28 -7.20 4.64 -0.23
N TRP A 29 -8.23 5.40 0.14
CA TRP A 29 -9.05 5.15 1.32
C TRP A 29 -10.20 4.20 1.01
N PHE A 30 -10.43 3.23 1.89
CA PHE A 30 -11.53 2.27 1.82
C PHE A 30 -12.06 1.97 3.23
N CYS A 31 -13.35 1.66 3.38
CA CYS A 31 -13.90 1.24 4.66
C CYS A 31 -13.66 -0.25 4.90
N VAL A 32 -13.64 -0.67 6.17
CA VAL A 32 -13.47 -2.08 6.57
C VAL A 32 -14.49 -3.02 5.91
N ASP A 33 -15.69 -2.52 5.61
CA ASP A 33 -16.77 -3.29 5.00
C ASP A 33 -16.51 -3.54 3.50
N CYS A 34 -16.02 -2.53 2.78
CA CYS A 34 -15.59 -2.66 1.39
C CYS A 34 -14.20 -3.29 1.24
N ALA A 35 -13.49 -3.54 2.34
CA ALA A 35 -12.14 -4.06 2.35
C ALA A 35 -12.09 -5.49 1.79
N PHE A 36 -11.22 -5.72 0.83
CA PHE A 36 -10.91 -7.06 0.39
C PHE A 36 -9.88 -7.68 1.34
N LYS A 37 -10.27 -8.71 2.09
CA LYS A 37 -9.39 -9.42 3.02
C LYS A 37 -8.77 -10.65 2.36
N GLN A 38 -7.45 -10.69 2.27
CA GLN A 38 -6.70 -11.84 1.76
C GLN A 38 -5.49 -12.11 2.65
N THR A 39 -5.29 -13.38 3.03
CA THR A 39 -4.16 -13.87 3.86
C THR A 39 -3.86 -13.00 5.09
N GLY A 40 -4.91 -12.51 5.75
CA GLY A 40 -4.79 -11.69 6.97
C GLY A 40 -4.59 -10.18 6.75
N ARG A 41 -4.43 -9.71 5.52
CA ARG A 41 -4.32 -8.27 5.17
C ARG A 41 -5.58 -7.76 4.47
N ARG A 42 -5.80 -6.44 4.54
CA ARG A 42 -6.94 -5.73 3.93
C ARG A 42 -6.46 -4.81 2.81
N PHE A 43 -7.18 -4.80 1.70
CA PHE A 43 -6.91 -3.98 0.52
C PHE A 43 -8.20 -3.30 0.03
N ASP A 44 -8.07 -2.24 -0.75
CA ASP A 44 -9.23 -1.58 -1.38
C ASP A 44 -9.91 -2.47 -2.44
N SER A 45 -9.15 -3.39 -3.03
CA SER A 45 -9.61 -4.25 -4.11
C SER A 45 -8.83 -5.57 -4.19
N ALA A 46 -9.46 -6.59 -4.79
CA ALA A 46 -8.81 -7.85 -5.11
C ALA A 46 -7.65 -7.68 -6.11
N GLY A 47 -7.71 -6.65 -6.96
CA GLY A 47 -6.61 -6.26 -7.85
C GLY A 47 -5.39 -5.87 -7.04
N CYS A 48 -5.53 -4.88 -6.14
CA CYS A 48 -4.42 -4.45 -5.29
C CYS A 48 -3.87 -5.55 -4.38
N ALA A 49 -4.72 -6.45 -3.86
CA ALA A 49 -4.24 -7.63 -3.15
C ALA A 49 -3.39 -8.52 -4.07
N ARG A 50 -3.88 -8.79 -5.30
CA ARG A 50 -3.15 -9.58 -6.28
C ARG A 50 -1.82 -8.93 -6.69
N ASP A 51 -1.82 -7.64 -6.96
CA ASP A 51 -0.60 -6.90 -7.33
C ASP A 51 0.40 -6.84 -6.16
N PHE A 52 -0.07 -6.78 -4.91
CA PHE A 52 0.82 -6.81 -3.75
C PHE A 52 1.52 -8.17 -3.55
N PHE A 53 0.78 -9.27 -3.75
CA PHE A 53 1.28 -10.63 -3.53
C PHE A 53 1.99 -11.23 -4.75
N TRP A 54 1.59 -10.86 -5.96
CA TRP A 54 2.10 -11.44 -7.23
C TRP A 54 2.68 -10.38 -8.18
N GLY A 55 2.53 -9.08 -7.89
CA GLY A 55 3.00 -7.98 -8.73
C GLY A 55 4.29 -7.29 -8.24
N GLN A 56 4.96 -7.83 -7.21
CA GLN A 56 6.38 -7.52 -6.99
C GLN A 56 7.24 -8.41 -7.90
N THR A 57 7.31 -8.03 -9.16
CA THR A 57 8.44 -8.35 -10.05
C THR A 57 8.68 -7.09 -10.85
N ASP A 58 9.94 -6.63 -10.85
CA ASP A 58 10.51 -5.36 -11.34
C ASP A 58 10.41 -4.17 -10.36
N GLU A 59 11.48 -3.56 -9.84
CA GLU A 59 12.92 -3.56 -10.19
C GLU A 59 13.80 -3.23 -8.96
N GLU A 60 15.07 -3.60 -9.09
CA GLU A 60 16.23 -3.59 -8.20
C GLU A 60 16.57 -2.26 -7.48
N ASP A 61 17.09 -2.37 -6.26
CA ASP A 61 18.23 -1.54 -5.80
C ASP A 61 19.16 -2.45 -4.99
N GLU A 62 19.90 -3.26 -5.74
CA GLU A 62 21.05 -4.01 -5.27
C GLU A 62 22.30 -3.19 -5.65
N ASP A 63 22.54 -2.06 -4.97
CA ASP A 63 23.83 -1.35 -5.09
C ASP A 63 24.78 -1.81 -3.97
N ASP A 64 25.38 -2.98 -4.21
CA ASP A 64 26.63 -3.39 -3.59
C ASP A 64 27.74 -2.41 -3.97
N THR A 65 28.15 -1.52 -3.06
CA THR A 65 29.55 -1.06 -3.04
C THR A 65 30.10 -1.00 -1.61
N THR A 66 30.38 -2.17 -1.01
CA THR A 66 31.48 -2.23 -0.02
C THR A 66 32.79 -1.96 -0.75
N LYS A 67 33.10 -0.68 -1.02
CA LYS A 67 34.45 -0.25 -1.39
C LYS A 67 35.33 -0.43 -0.15
N ARG A 68 35.84 -1.64 0.00
CA ARG A 68 36.95 -1.94 0.90
C ARG A 68 38.20 -1.40 0.21
N ASP A 69 38.62 -0.21 0.62
CA ASP A 69 39.93 0.34 0.24
C ASP A 69 41.01 -0.75 0.38
N PRO A 70 41.83 -1.01 -0.67
CA PRO A 70 42.98 -1.87 -0.50
C PRO A 70 43.99 -1.18 0.43
N PRO A 71 44.61 -1.89 1.39
CA PRO A 71 45.65 -1.30 2.20
C PRO A 71 46.87 -0.99 1.31
N GLU A 72 47.28 0.28 1.29
CA GLU A 72 48.55 0.69 0.69
C GLU A 72 49.70 0.05 1.47
N TYR A 73 50.61 -0.61 0.75
CA TYR A 73 51.83 -1.24 1.28
C TYR A 73 53.04 -0.38 0.97
#